data_AF-A0A965UV29-F1
#
_entry.id   AF-A0A965UV29-F1
#
_cell.length_a   1.000
_cell.length_b   1.000
_cell.length_c   1.000
_cell.angle_alpha   90.00
_cell.angle_beta   90.00
_cell.angle_gamma   90.00
#
_symmetry.space_group_name_H-M   'P 1'
#
loop_
_entity.id
_entity.type
_entity.pdbx_description
1 polymer ?
#
loop_
_entity_poly.entity_id
_entity_poly.type
_entity_poly.pdbx_seq_one_letter_code
_entity_poly.pdbx_strand_id
1 'polypeptide(L)'
;LSFDTDPKVGYGLRTVVQLRADDPTWYDAVAQTIIGAAGIAGTPTAYPVVYPRTYGTANINATTTFVNNGTWLSYPIITAIGPITGLVITNNTTGQVITTSGSISAGRTYTYDLRYGKKTVYDDLGNNQIATVAASSNLATWAIVSGINSITIAATSSSSPASVQIVYYVRYVGI
;
A
#
# COMPACT_ATOMS: atom_id res chain seq x y z
N LEU A 1 18.97 -38.18 6.18
CA LEU A 1 19.54 -37.50 7.36
C LEU A 1 20.26 -38.56 8.18
N SER A 2 21.57 -38.40 8.42
CA SER A 2 22.27 -39.19 9.45
C SER A 2 22.08 -38.45 10.78
N PHE A 3 21.55 -39.13 11.79
CA PHE A 3 21.41 -38.55 13.13
C PHE A 3 22.64 -38.95 13.93
N ASP A 4 23.45 -37.96 14.31
CA ASP A 4 24.55 -38.18 15.25
C ASP A 4 23.92 -38.38 16.65
N THR A 5 23.75 -39.64 17.06
CA THR A 5 23.35 -39.97 18.42
C THR A 5 24.61 -39.95 19.30
N ASP A 6 24.56 -39.21 20.41
CA ASP A 6 25.58 -39.31 21.46
C ASP A 6 25.26 -40.55 22.31
N PRO A 7 26.05 -41.64 22.23
CA PRO A 7 25.70 -42.89 22.90
C PRO A 7 25.92 -42.85 24.41
N LYS A 8 26.37 -41.74 25.01
CA LYS A 8 26.81 -41.73 26.42
C LYS A 8 25.85 -41.12 27.44
N VAL A 9 24.74 -40.47 27.05
CA VAL A 9 23.80 -39.86 28.03
C VAL A 9 22.34 -39.85 27.53
N GLY A 10 21.61 -40.96 27.71
CA GLY A 10 20.14 -41.02 27.58
C GLY A 10 19.57 -40.95 26.14
N TYR A 11 18.24 -40.83 26.01
CA TYR A 11 17.51 -40.76 24.73
C TYR A 11 17.50 -39.36 24.08
N GLY A 12 18.50 -38.53 24.36
CA GLY A 12 18.60 -37.17 23.80
C GLY A 12 19.10 -37.19 22.36
N LEU A 13 18.41 -36.49 21.47
CA LEU A 13 18.86 -36.28 20.09
C LEU A 13 19.23 -34.81 19.87
N ARG A 14 20.44 -34.56 19.33
CA ARG A 14 20.87 -33.23 18.88
C ARG A 14 20.82 -33.19 17.37
N THR A 15 20.00 -32.30 16.82
CA THR A 15 19.87 -32.12 15.37
C THR A 15 19.94 -30.64 15.02
N VAL A 16 20.45 -30.32 13.83
CA VAL A 16 20.48 -28.97 13.29
C VAL A 16 19.40 -28.87 12.21
N VAL A 17 18.54 -27.85 12.34
CA VAL A 17 17.56 -27.50 11.32
C VAL A 17 18.05 -26.26 10.60
N GLN A 18 18.30 -26.37 9.30
CA GLN A 18 18.58 -25.23 8.45
C GLN A 18 17.29 -24.77 7.78
N LEU A 19 16.92 -23.53 8.04
CA LEU A 19 15.81 -22.86 7.38
C LEU A 19 16.38 -21.86 6.37
N ARG A 20 15.77 -21.82 5.18
CA ARG A 20 16.10 -20.82 4.16
C ARG A 20 14.96 -19.83 4.06
N ALA A 21 15.29 -18.55 4.17
CA ALA A 21 14.36 -17.46 3.89
C ALA A 21 14.60 -16.96 2.47
N ASP A 22 13.57 -16.97 1.62
CA ASP A 22 13.63 -16.40 0.27
C ASP A 22 13.71 -14.86 0.32
N ASP A 23 13.15 -14.27 1.38
CA ASP A 23 13.31 -12.88 1.73
C ASP A 23 14.18 -12.79 3.01
N PRO A 24 15.44 -12.32 2.93
CA PRO A 24 16.38 -12.34 4.05
C PRO A 24 16.14 -11.21 5.06
N THR A 25 15.07 -10.44 4.94
CA THR A 25 14.76 -9.33 5.85
C THR A 25 13.87 -9.74 6.99
N TRP A 26 14.04 -9.08 8.13
CA TRP A 26 13.11 -9.16 9.24
C TRP A 26 12.02 -8.11 9.08
N TYR A 27 10.83 -8.38 9.61
CA TYR A 27 9.74 -7.42 9.63
C TYR A 27 9.10 -7.32 11.01
N ASP A 28 8.66 -6.12 11.38
CA ASP A 28 7.76 -5.91 12.51
C ASP A 28 6.38 -6.46 12.14
N ALA A 29 5.79 -7.31 12.98
CA ALA A 29 4.46 -7.87 12.75
C ALA A 29 3.33 -6.81 12.87
N VAL A 30 3.63 -5.63 13.42
CA VAL A 30 2.67 -4.53 13.52
C VAL A 30 2.58 -3.78 12.19
N ALA A 31 1.40 -3.87 11.57
CA ALA A 31 1.10 -3.15 10.34
C ALA A 31 1.01 -1.63 10.58
N GLN A 32 1.64 -0.87 9.69
CA GLN A 32 1.52 0.58 9.60
C GLN A 32 0.52 0.93 8.50
N THR A 33 -0.35 1.91 8.76
CA THR A 33 -1.44 2.27 7.85
C THR A 33 -1.44 3.75 7.51
N ILE A 34 -1.60 4.05 6.23
CA ILE A 34 -1.78 5.40 5.70
C ILE A 34 -3.09 5.42 4.92
N ILE A 35 -3.91 6.46 5.12
CA ILE A 35 -5.24 6.57 4.50
C ILE A 35 -5.33 7.88 3.73
N GLY A 36 -5.74 7.81 2.47
CA GLY A 36 -6.28 8.92 1.71
C GLY A 36 -7.78 8.71 1.51
N ALA A 37 -8.61 9.62 1.98
CA ALA A 37 -10.07 9.57 1.80
C ALA A 37 -10.55 10.79 1.02
N ALA A 38 -11.73 10.68 0.39
CA ALA A 38 -12.33 11.81 -0.31
C ALA A 38 -12.68 12.94 0.69
N GLY A 39 -12.17 14.14 0.42
CA GLY A 39 -12.50 15.35 1.18
C GLY A 39 -13.34 16.31 0.34
N ILE A 40 -14.17 17.13 1.00
CA ILE A 40 -14.85 18.26 0.36
C ILE A 40 -13.95 19.48 0.54
N ALA A 41 -13.41 20.02 -0.57
CA ALA A 41 -12.75 21.31 -0.56
C ALA A 41 -13.80 22.42 -0.74
N GLY A 42 -13.96 23.29 0.26
CA GLY A 42 -14.89 24.42 0.20
C GLY A 42 -14.28 25.67 0.83
N THR A 43 -14.47 26.83 0.19
CA THR A 43 -14.16 28.13 0.81
C THR A 43 -15.32 28.50 1.74
N PRO A 44 -15.09 28.94 2.99
CA PRO A 44 -16.16 29.41 3.86
C PRO A 44 -16.91 30.56 3.18
N THR A 45 -18.22 30.43 2.96
CA THR A 45 -19.05 31.51 2.44
C THR A 45 -19.86 32.16 3.56
N ALA A 46 -19.89 33.49 3.59
CA ALA A 46 -20.68 34.26 4.55
C ALA A 46 -22.19 33.97 4.42
N TYR A 47 -22.87 33.96 5.57
CA TYR A 47 -24.31 33.72 5.71
C TYR A 47 -25.08 35.05 5.66
N PRO A 48 -26.31 35.12 5.07
CA PRO A 48 -27.20 34.04 4.60
C PRO A 48 -27.05 33.68 3.11
N VAL A 49 -27.26 32.41 2.77
CA VAL A 49 -27.12 31.86 1.40
C VAL A 49 -28.47 31.36 0.86
N VAL A 50 -28.72 31.56 -0.44
CA VAL A 50 -29.94 31.10 -1.15
C VAL A 50 -29.80 29.63 -1.60
N TYR A 51 -30.86 28.83 -1.46
CA TYR A 51 -30.89 27.39 -1.80
C TYR A 51 -31.81 27.09 -2.99
N PRO A 52 -31.55 26.02 -3.78
CA PRO A 52 -30.48 25.03 -3.64
C PRO A 52 -29.15 25.46 -4.30
N ARG A 53 -28.00 25.12 -3.66
CA ARG A 53 -26.66 25.47 -4.11
C ARG A 53 -25.78 24.23 -4.25
N THR A 54 -25.08 24.10 -5.36
CA THR A 54 -24.11 23.03 -5.61
C THR A 54 -22.82 23.31 -4.83
N TYR A 55 -22.42 22.40 -3.94
CA TYR A 55 -21.10 22.42 -3.30
C TYR A 55 -20.11 21.63 -4.18
N GLY A 56 -18.82 21.99 -4.13
CA GLY A 56 -17.79 21.47 -5.04
C GLY A 56 -17.67 19.95 -5.06
N THR A 57 -17.12 19.41 -6.15
CA THR A 57 -16.91 17.96 -6.34
C THR A 57 -15.90 17.44 -5.31
N ALA A 58 -16.26 16.38 -4.59
CA ALA A 58 -15.32 15.69 -3.71
C ALA A 58 -14.24 15.01 -4.56
N ASN A 59 -12.97 15.19 -4.21
CA ASN A 59 -11.86 14.53 -4.90
C ASN A 59 -10.87 14.03 -3.84
N ILE A 60 -10.31 12.84 -4.06
CA ILE A 60 -9.13 12.43 -3.30
C ILE A 60 -7.97 13.25 -3.82
N ASN A 61 -7.41 14.10 -2.96
CA ASN A 61 -6.16 14.81 -3.21
C ASN A 61 -5.49 15.08 -1.85
N ALA A 62 -4.79 14.06 -1.34
CA ALA A 62 -4.20 14.08 -0.01
C ALA A 62 -2.70 13.79 -0.12
N THR A 63 -1.89 14.54 0.62
CA THR A 63 -0.46 14.27 0.77
C THR A 63 -0.17 14.01 2.24
N THR A 64 0.47 12.89 2.53
CA THR A 64 0.79 12.46 3.89
C THR A 64 2.30 12.25 4.00
N THR A 65 2.87 12.83 5.06
CA THR A 65 4.28 12.65 5.43
C THR A 65 4.39 11.81 6.70
N PHE A 66 5.28 10.83 6.71
CA PHE A 66 5.50 9.94 7.85
C PHE A 66 6.94 9.41 7.86
N VAL A 67 7.35 8.85 9.00
CA VAL A 67 8.69 8.25 9.17
C VAL A 67 8.58 6.74 9.19
N ASN A 68 9.40 6.06 8.38
CA ASN A 68 9.62 4.63 8.45
C ASN A 68 10.93 4.36 9.21
N ASN A 69 10.83 3.77 10.40
CA ASN A 69 11.98 3.50 11.28
C ASN A 69 12.77 2.24 10.89
N GLY A 70 12.38 1.56 9.81
CA GLY A 70 13.07 0.37 9.31
C GLY A 70 14.42 0.71 8.67
N THR A 71 15.31 -0.27 8.61
CA THR A 71 16.61 -0.15 7.92
C THR A 71 16.57 -0.65 6.47
N TRP A 72 15.40 -1.10 6.00
CA TRP A 72 15.22 -1.60 4.64
C TRP A 72 13.95 -1.06 3.95
N LEU A 73 13.90 -1.21 2.63
CA LEU A 73 12.74 -0.88 1.80
C LEU A 73 11.52 -1.74 2.21
N SER A 74 10.37 -1.09 2.40
CA SER A 74 9.11 -1.78 2.62
C SER A 74 8.21 -1.68 1.40
N TYR A 75 7.62 -2.81 1.01
CA TYR A 75 6.70 -2.88 -0.12
C TYR A 75 5.28 -3.07 0.41
N PRO A 76 4.38 -2.09 0.23
CA PRO A 76 3.06 -2.15 0.84
C PRO A 76 2.08 -3.03 0.06
N ILE A 77 0.93 -3.24 0.68
CA ILE A 77 -0.32 -3.57 0.01
C ILE A 77 -1.15 -2.29 -0.04
N ILE A 78 -1.65 -1.94 -1.21
CA ILE A 78 -2.51 -0.78 -1.41
C ILE A 78 -3.91 -1.27 -1.74
N THR A 79 -4.91 -0.78 -1.03
CA THR A 79 -6.32 -1.11 -1.25
C THR A 79 -7.09 0.16 -1.59
N ALA A 80 -7.68 0.21 -2.78
CA ALA A 80 -8.48 1.33 -3.26
C ALA A 80 -9.95 0.92 -3.39
N ILE A 81 -10.83 1.63 -2.70
CA ILE A 81 -12.28 1.39 -2.64
C ILE A 81 -12.97 2.48 -3.46
N GLY A 82 -13.74 2.07 -4.47
CA GLY A 82 -14.49 2.97 -5.34
C GLY A 82 -15.73 3.59 -4.69
N PRO A 83 -16.30 4.65 -5.27
CA PRO A 83 -16.05 5.12 -6.64
C PRO A 83 -14.83 6.05 -6.79
N ILE A 84 -13.85 5.66 -7.62
CA ILE A 84 -12.64 6.44 -7.91
C ILE A 84 -12.35 6.39 -9.40
N THR A 85 -12.06 7.53 -10.03
CA THR A 85 -11.61 7.61 -11.43
C THR A 85 -10.21 8.23 -11.49
N GLY A 86 -9.33 7.68 -12.33
CA GLY A 86 -8.00 8.22 -12.58
C GLY A 86 -7.13 8.26 -11.32
N LEU A 87 -7.05 7.15 -10.59
CA LEU A 87 -6.25 7.04 -9.37
C LEU A 87 -4.75 7.17 -9.68
N VAL A 88 -4.07 8.06 -8.98
CA VAL A 88 -2.62 8.24 -9.01
C VAL A 88 -2.07 8.19 -7.59
N ILE A 89 -1.07 7.34 -7.37
CA ILE A 89 -0.35 7.21 -6.09
C ILE A 89 1.12 7.51 -6.36
N THR A 90 1.62 8.60 -5.79
CA THR A 90 2.98 9.07 -5.97
C THR A 90 3.72 8.98 -4.65
N ASN A 91 4.87 8.29 -4.62
CA ASN A 91 5.85 8.47 -3.56
C ASN A 91 6.75 9.66 -3.97
N ASN A 92 6.52 10.82 -3.36
CA ASN A 92 7.28 12.05 -3.65
C ASN A 92 8.75 11.93 -3.24
N THR A 93 9.08 11.05 -2.29
CA THR A 93 10.45 10.83 -1.82
C THR A 93 11.28 10.08 -2.87
N THR A 94 10.70 9.12 -3.59
CA THR A 94 11.41 8.32 -4.61
C THR A 94 11.09 8.74 -6.04
N GLY A 95 10.05 9.56 -6.26
CA GLY A 95 9.52 9.92 -7.58
C GLY A 95 8.74 8.79 -8.26
N GLN A 96 8.47 7.69 -7.56
CA GLN A 96 7.79 6.52 -8.12
C GLN A 96 6.28 6.69 -8.11
N VAL A 97 5.63 6.27 -9.20
CA VAL A 97 4.20 6.50 -9.43
C VAL A 97 3.49 5.20 -9.77
N ILE A 98 2.25 5.05 -9.28
CA ILE A 98 1.28 4.06 -9.75
C ILE A 98 0.07 4.83 -10.27
N THR A 99 -0.23 4.66 -11.56
CA THR A 99 -1.40 5.28 -12.20
C THR A 99 -2.36 4.19 -12.67
N THR A 100 -3.61 4.27 -12.24
CA THR A 100 -4.68 3.38 -12.68
C THR A 100 -5.62 4.14 -13.60
N SER A 101 -5.70 3.67 -14.84
CA SER A 101 -6.62 4.16 -15.85
C SER A 101 -8.05 3.65 -15.59
N GLY A 102 -9.04 4.42 -16.02
CA GLY A 102 -10.45 4.07 -15.84
C GLY A 102 -10.98 4.37 -14.43
N SER A 103 -12.02 3.63 -14.06
CA SER A 103 -12.78 3.85 -12.83
C SER A 103 -12.95 2.56 -12.03
N ILE A 104 -12.68 2.65 -10.73
CA ILE A 104 -13.11 1.67 -9.73
C ILE A 104 -14.55 2.04 -9.37
N SER A 105 -15.52 1.21 -9.73
CA SER A 105 -16.94 1.48 -9.46
C SER A 105 -17.27 1.49 -7.97
N ALA A 106 -18.40 2.11 -7.60
CA ALA A 106 -18.89 2.10 -6.23
C ALA A 106 -19.04 0.67 -5.69
N GLY A 107 -18.56 0.42 -4.47
CA GLY A 107 -18.60 -0.90 -3.83
C GLY A 107 -17.56 -1.90 -4.36
N ARG A 108 -16.71 -1.51 -5.31
CA ARG A 108 -15.63 -2.34 -5.85
C ARG A 108 -14.30 -1.95 -5.23
N THR A 109 -13.40 -2.92 -5.13
CA THR A 109 -12.10 -2.73 -4.50
C THR A 109 -10.99 -3.26 -5.39
N TYR A 110 -9.95 -2.46 -5.61
CA TYR A 110 -8.71 -2.92 -6.25
C TYR A 110 -7.62 -3.05 -5.19
N THR A 111 -6.92 -4.18 -5.20
CA THR A 111 -5.79 -4.47 -4.31
C THR A 111 -4.52 -4.59 -5.14
N TYR A 112 -3.57 -3.70 -4.87
CA TYR A 112 -2.23 -3.71 -5.44
C TYR A 112 -1.30 -4.34 -4.41
N ASP A 113 -0.84 -5.55 -4.70
CA ASP A 113 0.12 -6.24 -3.85
C ASP A 113 1.53 -5.99 -4.39
N LEU A 114 2.28 -5.13 -3.68
CA LEU A 114 3.64 -4.78 -4.08
C LEU A 114 4.68 -5.61 -3.36
N ARG A 115 4.29 -6.56 -2.50
CA ARG A 115 5.24 -7.37 -1.71
C ARG A 115 6.24 -8.11 -2.60
N TYR A 116 7.32 -8.56 -2.00
CA TYR A 116 8.34 -9.34 -2.70
C TYR A 116 7.68 -10.57 -3.39
N GLY A 117 7.93 -10.73 -4.69
CA GLY A 117 7.34 -11.81 -5.50
C GLY A 117 5.84 -11.72 -5.83
N LYS A 118 5.13 -10.63 -5.46
CA LYS A 118 3.66 -10.57 -5.56
C LYS A 118 3.07 -9.46 -6.43
N LYS A 119 3.87 -8.77 -7.25
CA LYS A 119 3.52 -7.58 -8.08
C LYS A 119 2.25 -7.78 -8.93
N THR A 120 1.09 -7.56 -8.32
CA THR A 120 -0.20 -7.93 -8.88
C THR A 120 -1.26 -6.90 -8.53
N VAL A 121 -2.32 -6.85 -9.34
CA VAL A 121 -3.49 -6.02 -9.11
C VAL A 121 -4.73 -6.87 -9.33
N TYR A 122 -5.54 -7.03 -8.30
CA TYR A 122 -6.76 -7.84 -8.34
C TYR A 122 -7.95 -7.04 -7.84
N ASP A 123 -9.13 -7.31 -8.41
CA ASP A 123 -10.39 -6.82 -7.86
C ASP A 123 -10.92 -7.73 -6.73
N ASP A 124 -12.00 -7.30 -6.09
CA ASP A 124 -12.69 -8.04 -5.03
C ASP A 124 -13.30 -9.38 -5.47
N LEU A 125 -13.40 -9.66 -6.78
CA LEU A 125 -13.83 -10.95 -7.33
C LEU A 125 -12.65 -11.84 -7.74
N GLY A 126 -11.41 -11.39 -7.54
CA GLY A 126 -10.22 -12.12 -7.93
C GLY A 126 -9.87 -12.01 -9.43
N ASN A 127 -10.48 -11.07 -10.16
CA ASN A 127 -10.07 -10.80 -11.54
C ASN A 127 -8.80 -9.95 -11.57
N ASN A 128 -7.88 -10.29 -12.46
CA ASN A 128 -6.66 -9.51 -12.65
C ASN A 128 -6.97 -8.17 -13.34
N GLN A 129 -6.58 -7.07 -12.70
CA GLN A 129 -6.78 -5.71 -13.17
C GLN A 129 -5.47 -5.04 -13.62
N ILE A 130 -4.37 -5.79 -13.80
CA ILE A 130 -3.07 -5.24 -14.19
C ILE A 130 -3.12 -4.40 -15.48
N ALA A 131 -4.02 -4.73 -16.41
CA ALA A 131 -4.21 -4.01 -17.66
C ALA A 131 -4.75 -2.57 -17.46
N THR A 132 -5.35 -2.29 -16.30
CA THR A 132 -5.80 -0.94 -15.95
C THR A 132 -4.64 -0.06 -15.49
N VAL A 133 -3.50 -0.64 -15.10
CA VAL A 133 -2.35 0.13 -14.62
C VAL A 133 -1.53 0.64 -15.81
N ALA A 134 -1.22 1.93 -15.81
CA ALA A 134 -0.45 2.55 -16.87
C ALA A 134 0.96 1.92 -16.95
N ALA A 135 1.46 1.73 -18.18
CA ALA A 135 2.77 1.12 -18.42
C ALA A 135 3.95 1.92 -17.82
N SER A 136 3.78 3.22 -17.58
CA SER A 136 4.75 4.07 -16.89
C SER A 136 4.80 3.87 -15.37
N SER A 137 3.90 3.07 -14.81
CA SER A 137 3.81 2.84 -13.37
C SER A 137 4.96 1.96 -12.85
N ASN A 138 5.45 2.28 -11.67
CA ASN A 138 6.58 1.62 -11.04
C ASN A 138 6.18 0.45 -10.14
N LEU A 139 5.18 -0.37 -10.49
CA LEU A 139 4.69 -1.46 -9.62
C LEU A 139 5.82 -2.34 -9.06
N ALA A 140 6.83 -2.64 -9.88
CA ALA A 140 7.94 -3.50 -9.48
C ALA A 140 8.86 -2.88 -8.41
N THR A 141 9.01 -1.56 -8.41
CA THR A 141 10.03 -0.85 -7.61
C THR A 141 9.42 0.12 -6.59
N TRP A 142 8.12 0.38 -6.65
CA TRP A 142 7.41 1.25 -5.73
C TRP A 142 7.54 0.73 -4.30
N ALA A 143 8.21 1.51 -3.45
CA ALA A 143 8.51 1.14 -2.08
C ALA A 143 8.48 2.35 -1.14
N ILE A 144 8.29 2.08 0.14
CA ILE A 144 8.50 3.00 1.25
C ILE A 144 9.96 2.87 1.67
N VAL A 145 10.70 3.96 1.63
CA VAL A 145 12.13 3.99 1.98
C VAL A 145 12.32 4.12 3.49
N SER A 146 13.53 3.88 3.98
CA SER A 146 13.90 4.21 5.36
C SER A 146 13.88 5.74 5.56
N GLY A 147 13.46 6.19 6.74
CA GLY A 147 13.39 7.61 7.08
C GLY A 147 12.08 8.27 6.62
N ILE A 148 12.16 9.57 6.32
CA ILE A 148 10.98 10.40 6.00
C ILE A 148 10.48 10.07 4.60
N ASN A 149 9.19 9.73 4.51
CA ASN A 149 8.47 9.50 3.27
C ASN A 149 7.35 10.53 3.10
N SER A 150 7.10 10.93 1.86
CA SER A 150 5.95 11.74 1.47
C SER A 150 5.19 11.03 0.36
N ILE A 151 3.91 10.75 0.56
CA ILE A 151 3.05 10.08 -0.41
C ILE A 151 1.87 10.98 -0.74
N THR A 152 1.60 11.16 -2.04
CA THR A 152 0.40 11.81 -2.56
C THR A 152 -0.53 10.79 -3.19
N ILE A 153 -1.81 10.86 -2.83
CA ILE A 153 -2.89 10.08 -3.43
C ILE A 153 -3.84 11.08 -4.07
N ALA A 154 -4.05 10.93 -5.38
CA ALA A 154 -4.91 11.80 -6.17
C ALA A 154 -5.89 10.97 -7.02
N ALA A 155 -7.08 11.52 -7.25
CA ALA A 155 -8.07 11.01 -8.19
C ALA A 155 -8.64 12.18 -9.01
N THR A 156 -8.94 11.94 -10.28
CA THR A 156 -9.60 12.97 -11.12
C THR A 156 -11.07 13.15 -10.76
N SER A 157 -11.71 12.09 -10.26
CA SER A 157 -13.00 12.16 -9.59
C SER A 157 -13.13 11.08 -8.52
N SER A 158 -13.84 11.38 -7.44
CA SER A 158 -14.20 10.40 -6.41
C SER A 158 -15.47 10.80 -5.70
N SER A 159 -16.18 9.88 -5.06
CA SER A 159 -17.25 10.25 -4.13
C SER A 159 -17.31 9.29 -2.96
N SER A 160 -17.84 9.74 -1.82
CA SER A 160 -18.01 8.87 -0.66
C SER A 160 -18.76 7.57 -1.06
N PRO A 161 -18.30 6.38 -0.62
CA PRO A 161 -17.27 6.12 0.40
C PRO A 161 -15.85 5.86 -0.15
N ALA A 162 -15.41 6.59 -1.19
CA ALA A 162 -14.09 6.37 -1.78
C ALA A 162 -12.92 6.58 -0.80
N SER A 163 -12.02 5.60 -0.77
CA SER A 163 -10.83 5.62 0.08
C SER A 163 -9.69 4.79 -0.51
N VAL A 164 -8.46 5.19 -0.22
CA VAL A 164 -7.24 4.46 -0.55
C VAL A 164 -6.45 4.25 0.73
N GLN A 165 -6.15 3.00 1.04
CA GLN A 165 -5.37 2.59 2.19
C GLN A 165 -4.05 1.98 1.73
N ILE A 166 -2.95 2.40 2.34
CA ILE A 166 -1.62 1.83 2.13
C ILE A 166 -1.20 1.18 3.43
N VAL A 167 -0.99 -0.14 3.41
CA VAL A 167 -0.56 -0.93 4.56
C VAL A 167 0.84 -1.47 4.30
N TYR A 168 1.75 -1.26 5.25
CA TYR A 168 3.12 -1.78 5.16
C TYR A 168 3.62 -2.28 6.50
N TYR A 169 4.68 -3.08 6.46
CA TYR A 169 5.38 -3.57 7.66
C TYR A 169 6.78 -2.98 7.68
N VAL A 170 7.24 -2.55 8.85
CA VAL A 170 8.60 -2.01 9.00
C VAL A 170 9.60 -3.15 8.80
N ARG A 171 10.61 -2.94 7.96
CA ARG A 171 11.59 -3.99 7.60
C ARG A 171 13.00 -3.62 8.02
N TYR A 172 13.78 -4.65 8.38
CA TYR A 172 15.14 -4.52 8.88
C TYR A 172 16.08 -5.50 8.16
N VAL A 173 17.32 -5.07 7.95
CA VAL A 173 18.44 -5.90 7.49
C VAL A 173 19.62 -5.72 8.45
N GLY A 174 20.42 -6.77 8.64
CA GLY A 174 21.65 -6.73 9.44
C GLY A 174 21.44 -6.64 10.95
N ILE A 175 20.37 -7.25 11.46
CA ILE A 175 20.14 -7.40 12.92
C ILE A 175 21.01 -8.50 13.53
#